data_AF-A0A1R2B7M9-F1
#
_entry.id   AF-A0A1R2B7M9-F1
#
_cell.length_a   1.000
_cell.length_b   1.000
_cell.length_c   1.000
_cell.angle_alpha   90.00
_cell.angle_beta   90.00
_cell.angle_gamma   90.00
#
_symmetry.space_group_name_H-M   'P 1'
#
loop_
_entity.id
_entity.type
_entity.pdbx_description
1 polymer ?
#
loop_
_entity_poly.entity_id
_entity_poly.type
_entity_poly.pdbx_seq_one_letter_code
_entity_poly.pdbx_strand_id
1 'polypeptide(L)'
;MDSPYTSIKTYQEGLAYLENGISPYYSGSPVHAPPLLLYAYSNLSHTGVFCILAIVEIAAVFALMKLFKTKTPGAIFYLNPFSIYMILNLSLSILNCATTIFFIYYTSGRRRIKSAFVLSLLIYLDPSLAILSSFWYFQHFTFRMYLHSFFMILVLVLASFAISGSNWLESCQYAFFFMTDVQPSYGIRWYIMIEVFKRYNFLYSVMISMHIWVYVYPLHSILHKFHRYSGYDKIGELFVAISLAVCYINHPFPTFYEYGLVIAFFIPHYEIIKDVKSAYFTVNSWVIGSVLAASMWDMWINPTFFSSRHRYWLCCWATLSTCRKNKQT
;
A
#
# COMPACT_ATOMS: atom_id res chain seq x y z
N MET A 1 10.47 2.65 -8.10
CA MET A 1 9.48 1.88 -8.88
C MET A 1 8.10 2.18 -8.31
N ASP A 2 7.22 2.72 -9.15
CA ASP A 2 5.88 3.19 -8.75
C ASP A 2 4.80 2.15 -9.04
N SER A 3 3.74 2.15 -8.22
CA SER A 3 2.52 1.42 -8.53
C SER A 3 1.82 2.08 -9.73
N PRO A 4 1.22 1.30 -10.65
CA PRO A 4 0.48 1.88 -11.77
C PRO A 4 -0.70 2.76 -11.32
N TYR A 5 -1.22 2.51 -10.12
CA TYR A 5 -2.32 3.27 -9.52
C TYR A 5 -1.88 4.63 -8.94
N THR A 6 -0.59 4.80 -8.67
CA THR A 6 -0.05 5.98 -8.01
C THR A 6 1.02 6.69 -8.84
N SER A 7 1.28 6.22 -10.07
CA SER A 7 2.32 6.73 -10.94
C SER A 7 1.99 8.11 -11.49
N ILE A 8 3.00 8.98 -11.62
CA ILE A 8 2.86 10.25 -12.35
C ILE A 8 2.54 10.05 -13.83
N LYS A 9 2.94 8.92 -14.44
CA LYS A 9 2.69 8.69 -15.87
C LYS A 9 1.20 8.52 -16.16
N THR A 10 0.53 7.69 -15.37
CA THR A 10 -0.93 7.48 -15.48
C THR A 10 -1.69 8.76 -15.14
N TYR A 11 -1.14 9.58 -14.25
CA TYR A 11 -1.65 10.92 -13.97
C TYR A 11 -1.51 11.88 -15.18
N GLN A 12 -0.33 11.97 -15.81
CA GLN A 12 -0.10 12.82 -16.98
C GLN A 12 -0.96 12.39 -18.18
N GLU A 13 -1.15 11.09 -18.37
CA GLU A 13 -2.06 10.54 -19.38
C GLU A 13 -3.51 10.96 -19.09
N GLY A 14 -3.95 10.88 -17.82
CA GLY A 14 -5.26 11.35 -17.40
C GLY A 14 -5.49 12.84 -17.64
N LEU A 15 -4.48 13.67 -17.39
CA LEU A 15 -4.53 15.10 -17.72
C LEU A 15 -4.64 15.34 -19.23
N ALA A 16 -3.83 14.66 -20.03
CA ALA A 16 -3.87 14.79 -21.48
C ALA A 16 -5.24 14.41 -22.04
N TYR A 17 -5.92 13.41 -21.47
CA TYR A 17 -7.29 13.09 -21.85
C TYR A 17 -8.27 14.22 -21.51
N LEU A 18 -8.18 14.78 -20.30
CA LEU A 18 -9.02 15.91 -19.89
C LEU A 18 -8.82 17.15 -20.77
N GLU A 19 -7.58 17.47 -21.13
CA GLU A 19 -7.26 18.60 -22.01
C GLU A 19 -7.86 18.44 -23.41
N ASN A 20 -7.97 17.19 -23.89
CA ASN A 20 -8.58 16.88 -25.19
C ASN A 20 -10.11 16.68 -25.11
N GLY A 21 -10.74 16.92 -23.96
CA GLY A 21 -12.19 16.73 -23.77
C GLY A 21 -12.62 15.26 -23.78
N ILE A 22 -11.69 14.33 -23.58
CA ILE A 22 -11.94 12.89 -23.53
C ILE A 22 -12.06 12.48 -22.06
N SER A 23 -13.05 11.65 -21.73
CA SER A 23 -13.14 11.08 -20.38
C SER A 23 -11.90 10.22 -20.09
N PRO A 24 -11.12 10.51 -19.03
CA PRO A 24 -9.98 9.68 -18.65
C PRO A 24 -10.44 8.31 -18.11
N TYR A 25 -11.72 8.14 -17.79
CA TYR A 25 -12.27 6.90 -17.23
C TYR A 25 -13.15 6.19 -18.27
N TYR A 26 -12.55 5.22 -18.95
CA TYR A 26 -13.19 4.28 -19.86
C TYR A 26 -12.79 2.85 -19.49
N SER A 27 -13.50 1.85 -20.01
CA SER A 27 -13.20 0.43 -19.73
C SER A 27 -11.79 0.07 -20.20
N GLY A 28 -10.92 -0.33 -19.26
CA GLY A 28 -9.50 -0.59 -19.52
C GLY A 28 -8.59 0.65 -19.53
N SER A 29 -9.06 1.79 -19.01
CA SER A 29 -8.24 2.99 -18.86
C SER A 29 -7.01 2.75 -17.98
N PRO A 30 -5.83 3.28 -18.35
CA PRO A 30 -4.64 3.25 -17.50
C PRO A 30 -4.74 4.22 -16.29
N VAL A 31 -5.76 5.09 -16.26
CA VAL A 31 -5.94 6.10 -15.22
C VAL A 31 -6.75 5.52 -14.08
N HIS A 32 -6.08 5.29 -12.95
CA HIS A 32 -6.72 4.81 -11.73
C HIS A 32 -6.78 5.84 -10.59
N ALA A 33 -6.22 7.04 -10.80
CA ALA A 33 -6.27 8.12 -9.82
C ALA A 33 -7.71 8.66 -9.65
N PRO A 34 -8.19 8.94 -8.43
CA PRO A 34 -9.55 9.43 -8.22
C PRO A 34 -9.80 10.82 -8.86
N PRO A 35 -11.02 11.10 -9.38
CA PRO A 35 -11.31 12.33 -10.15
C PRO A 35 -10.98 13.64 -9.44
N LEU A 36 -11.35 13.77 -8.16
CA LEU A 36 -11.07 14.98 -7.39
C LEU A 36 -9.57 15.27 -7.28
N LEU A 37 -8.76 14.21 -7.19
CA LEU A 37 -7.31 14.34 -7.10
C LEU A 37 -6.72 14.73 -8.46
N LEU A 38 -7.22 14.11 -9.52
CA LEU A 38 -6.86 14.43 -10.90
C LEU A 38 -7.13 15.91 -11.20
N TYR A 39 -8.32 16.41 -10.83
CA TYR A 39 -8.71 17.80 -11.02
C TYR A 39 -7.98 18.77 -10.07
N ALA A 40 -7.71 18.38 -8.82
CA ALA A 40 -6.96 19.24 -7.91
C ALA A 40 -5.53 19.47 -8.42
N TYR A 41 -4.90 18.44 -8.96
CA TYR A 41 -3.55 18.54 -9.49
C TYR A 41 -3.52 19.18 -10.90
N SER A 42 -4.58 19.07 -11.71
CA SER A 42 -4.63 19.72 -13.04
C SER A 42 -4.50 21.24 -12.95
N ASN A 43 -4.90 21.81 -11.82
CA ASN A 43 -4.83 23.23 -11.54
C ASN A 43 -3.48 23.68 -10.94
N LEU A 44 -2.53 22.77 -10.75
CA LEU A 44 -1.24 23.03 -10.12
C LEU A 44 -0.10 22.83 -11.12
N SER A 45 0.92 23.70 -11.05
CA SER A 45 2.16 23.48 -11.77
C SER A 45 2.92 22.27 -11.19
N HIS A 46 3.81 21.64 -11.99
CA HIS A 46 4.65 20.54 -11.51
C HIS A 46 5.43 20.91 -10.24
N THR A 47 5.96 22.13 -10.16
CA THR A 47 6.63 22.66 -8.97
C THR A 47 5.67 22.80 -7.79
N GLY A 48 4.42 23.23 -8.05
CA GLY A 48 3.38 23.31 -7.02
C GLY A 48 3.04 21.94 -6.44
N VAL A 49 2.88 20.92 -7.30
CA VAL A 49 2.65 19.54 -6.87
C VAL A 49 3.82 19.01 -6.04
N PHE A 50 5.06 19.24 -6.49
CA PHE A 50 6.26 18.86 -5.74
C PHE A 50 6.27 19.49 -4.33
N CYS A 51 6.04 20.81 -4.25
CA CYS A 51 6.03 21.52 -2.97
C CYS A 51 4.95 20.97 -2.03
N ILE A 52 3.74 20.70 -2.54
CA ILE A 52 2.64 20.15 -1.74
C ILE A 52 3.00 18.75 -1.22
N LEU A 53 3.50 17.87 -2.08
CA LEU A 53 3.91 16.52 -1.67
C LEU A 53 5.04 16.54 -0.63
N ALA A 54 6.04 17.41 -0.81
CA ALA A 54 7.13 17.58 0.15
C ALA A 54 6.63 18.11 1.50
N ILE A 55 5.70 19.08 1.51
CA ILE A 55 5.09 19.60 2.74
C ILE A 55 4.28 18.51 3.44
N VAL A 56 3.50 17.73 2.69
CA VAL A 56 2.70 16.62 3.23
C VAL A 56 3.61 15.56 3.85
N GLU A 57 4.70 15.21 3.19
CA GLU A 57 5.69 14.25 3.72
C GLU A 57 6.30 14.75 5.03
N ILE A 58 6.78 15.99 5.06
CA ILE A 58 7.37 16.60 6.26
C ILE A 58 6.33 16.60 7.40
N ALA A 59 5.09 16.98 7.11
CA ALA A 59 4.00 16.97 8.08
C ALA A 59 3.70 15.55 8.61
N ALA A 60 3.74 14.53 7.74
CA ALA A 60 3.57 13.13 8.11
C ALA A 60 4.70 12.65 9.03
N VAL A 61 5.95 12.98 8.71
CA VAL A 61 7.13 12.68 9.55
C VAL A 61 7.00 13.32 10.93
N PHE A 62 6.57 14.59 11.01
CA PHE A 62 6.31 15.26 12.29
C PHE A 62 5.18 14.60 13.08
N ALA A 63 4.10 14.16 12.42
CA ALA A 63 3.02 13.43 13.06
C ALA A 63 3.51 12.08 13.63
N LEU A 64 4.38 11.37 12.88
CA LEU A 64 4.97 10.11 13.32
C LEU A 64 5.89 10.30 14.54
N MET A 65 6.73 11.34 14.54
CA MET A 65 7.57 11.67 15.70
C MET A 65 6.73 12.00 16.94
N LYS A 66 5.62 12.73 16.77
CA LYS A 66 4.71 13.05 17.88
C LYS A 66 3.93 11.83 18.37
N LEU A 67 3.56 10.92 17.48
CA LEU A 67 2.85 9.68 17.82
C LEU A 67 3.67 8.84 18.79
N PHE A 68 4.94 8.57 18.45
CA PHE A 68 5.81 7.71 19.25
C PHE A 68 6.61 8.45 20.34
N LYS A 69 6.53 9.79 20.39
CA LYS A 69 7.32 10.66 21.28
C LYS A 69 8.84 10.44 21.15
N THR A 70 9.28 9.96 19.98
CA THR A 70 10.68 9.68 19.66
C THR A 70 10.99 10.15 18.24
N LYS A 71 12.24 10.53 17.99
CA LYS A 71 12.68 10.98 16.66
C LYS A 71 12.99 9.82 15.70
N THR A 72 13.21 8.62 16.23
CA THR A 72 13.72 7.48 15.46
C THR A 72 12.78 7.00 14.36
N PRO A 73 11.45 6.84 14.55
CA PRO A 73 10.56 6.39 13.48
C PRO A 73 10.48 7.41 12.34
N GLY A 74 10.41 8.69 12.70
CA GLY A 74 10.38 9.79 11.73
C GLY A 74 11.66 9.86 10.89
N ALA A 75 12.83 9.75 11.53
CA ALA A 75 14.11 9.75 10.83
C ALA A 75 14.21 8.58 9.85
N ILE A 76 13.77 7.39 10.25
CA ILE A 76 13.87 6.18 9.41
C ILE A 76 12.91 6.22 8.24
N PHE A 77 11.70 6.74 8.46
CA PHE A 77 10.73 6.94 7.39
C PHE A 77 11.22 7.99 6.37
N TYR A 78 11.72 9.14 6.84
CA TYR A 78 12.17 10.23 5.96
C TYR A 78 13.49 9.92 5.25
N LEU A 79 14.46 9.30 5.92
CA LEU A 79 15.76 8.93 5.34
C LEU A 79 15.72 7.64 4.52
N ASN A 80 14.54 7.05 4.36
CA ASN A 80 14.36 5.92 3.46
C ASN A 80 14.72 6.36 2.02
N PRO A 81 15.68 5.72 1.32
CA PRO A 81 16.01 6.09 -0.07
C PRO A 81 14.77 6.04 -1.00
N PHE A 82 13.79 5.21 -0.67
CA PHE A 82 12.54 5.14 -1.41
C PHE A 82 11.64 6.36 -1.21
N SER A 83 11.65 7.04 -0.06
CA SER A 83 10.84 8.27 0.13
C SER A 83 11.33 9.40 -0.78
N ILE A 84 12.65 9.60 -0.83
CA ILE A 84 13.29 10.60 -1.70
C ILE A 84 12.95 10.30 -3.16
N TYR A 85 13.05 9.04 -3.57
CA TYR A 85 12.67 8.61 -4.92
C TYR A 85 11.19 8.89 -5.23
N MET A 86 10.27 8.61 -4.29
CA MET A 86 8.84 8.86 -4.51
C MET A 86 8.50 10.34 -4.65
N ILE A 87 9.20 11.21 -3.90
CA ILE A 87 9.02 12.66 -4.00
C ILE A 87 9.50 13.17 -5.36
N LEU A 88 10.66 12.70 -5.83
CA LEU A 88 11.21 13.05 -7.15
C LEU A 88 10.31 12.56 -8.29
N ASN A 89 9.68 11.40 -8.12
CA ASN A 89 8.70 10.85 -9.08
C ASN A 89 7.29 11.42 -8.93
N LEU A 90 7.04 12.31 -7.96
CA LEU A 90 5.71 12.87 -7.68
C LEU A 90 4.62 11.80 -7.49
N SER A 91 4.97 10.70 -6.83
CA SER A 91 4.08 9.55 -6.62
C SER A 91 2.93 9.88 -5.67
N LEU A 92 1.73 9.44 -6.01
CA LEU A 92 0.54 9.57 -5.16
C LEU A 92 0.61 8.68 -3.91
N SER A 93 1.54 7.71 -3.86
CA SER A 93 1.77 6.84 -2.69
C SER A 93 2.12 7.65 -1.43
N ILE A 94 2.73 8.83 -1.59
CA ILE A 94 3.01 9.76 -0.50
C ILE A 94 1.73 10.18 0.22
N LEU A 95 0.66 10.46 -0.54
CA LEU A 95 -0.64 10.81 0.04
C LEU A 95 -1.25 9.64 0.80
N ASN A 96 -1.14 8.41 0.30
CA ASN A 96 -1.65 7.21 0.97
C ASN A 96 -0.95 6.97 2.31
N CYS A 97 0.39 7.03 2.33
CA CYS A 97 1.16 6.90 3.57
C CYS A 97 0.89 8.06 4.54
N ALA A 98 0.88 9.29 4.06
CA ALA A 98 0.63 10.46 4.90
C ALA A 98 -0.77 10.45 5.52
N THR A 99 -1.80 10.12 4.74
CA THR A 99 -3.18 9.97 5.25
C THR A 99 -3.29 8.83 6.25
N THR A 100 -2.59 7.71 6.03
CA THR A 100 -2.50 6.61 7.00
C THR A 100 -1.87 7.06 8.32
N ILE A 101 -0.75 7.77 8.28
CA ILE A 101 -0.09 8.33 9.48
C ILE A 101 -1.00 9.32 10.19
N PHE A 102 -1.61 10.25 9.46
CA PHE A 102 -2.51 11.25 10.03
C PHE A 102 -3.75 10.60 10.66
N PHE A 103 -4.29 9.54 10.05
CA PHE A 103 -5.40 8.79 10.60
C PHE A 103 -5.03 8.20 11.97
N ILE A 104 -3.88 7.52 12.05
CA ILE A 104 -3.41 6.93 13.31
C ILE A 104 -3.13 8.03 14.34
N TYR A 105 -2.46 9.10 13.95
CA TYR A 105 -2.15 10.24 14.83
C TYR A 105 -3.42 10.91 15.41
N TYR A 106 -4.42 11.22 14.58
CA TYR A 106 -5.65 11.85 15.05
C TYR A 106 -6.53 10.92 15.87
N THR A 107 -6.50 9.62 15.55
CA THR A 107 -7.19 8.59 16.31
C THR A 107 -6.58 8.45 17.71
N SER A 108 -5.26 8.37 17.81
CA SER A 108 -4.54 8.36 19.09
C SER A 108 -4.78 9.64 19.90
N GLY A 109 -4.89 10.80 19.23
CA GLY A 109 -5.19 12.09 19.85
C GLY A 109 -6.67 12.33 20.21
N ARG A 110 -7.55 11.34 20.05
CA ARG A 110 -9.01 11.40 20.31
C ARG A 110 -9.76 12.51 19.54
N ARG A 111 -9.25 12.94 18.38
CA ARG A 111 -9.85 14.02 17.56
C ARG A 111 -10.81 13.47 16.51
N ARG A 112 -12.02 13.10 16.96
CA ARG A 112 -13.02 12.33 16.17
C ARG A 112 -13.35 12.89 14.78
N ILE A 113 -13.55 14.20 14.64
CA ILE A 113 -13.93 14.80 13.35
C ILE A 113 -12.75 14.74 12.37
N LYS A 114 -11.55 15.06 12.86
CA LYS A 114 -10.32 15.01 12.04
C LYS A 114 -9.99 13.58 11.64
N SER A 115 -10.11 12.62 12.55
CA SER A 115 -9.91 11.20 12.22
C SER A 115 -10.95 10.69 11.23
N ALA A 116 -12.23 11.07 11.36
CA ALA A 116 -13.27 10.70 10.41
C ALA A 116 -13.01 11.24 8.99
N PHE A 117 -12.57 12.51 8.88
CA PHE A 117 -12.20 13.12 7.61
C PHE A 117 -10.99 12.44 6.96
N VAL A 118 -9.92 12.23 7.73
CA VAL A 118 -8.72 11.57 7.20
C VAL A 118 -9.02 10.10 6.84
N LEU A 119 -9.88 9.42 7.59
CA LEU A 119 -10.33 8.07 7.25
C LEU A 119 -11.13 8.05 5.94
N SER A 120 -12.05 9.00 5.74
CA SER A 120 -12.79 9.08 4.47
C SER A 120 -11.87 9.38 3.30
N LEU A 121 -10.86 10.22 3.50
CA LEU A 121 -9.86 10.51 2.48
C LEU A 121 -9.00 9.27 2.18
N LEU A 122 -8.60 8.53 3.21
CA LEU A 122 -7.84 7.30 3.07
C LEU A 122 -8.60 6.26 2.24
N ILE A 123 -9.87 6.00 2.56
CA ILE A 123 -10.70 5.03 1.83
C ILE A 123 -10.97 5.51 0.40
N TYR A 124 -11.14 6.82 0.20
CA TYR A 124 -11.33 7.40 -1.12
C TYR A 124 -10.09 7.23 -2.03
N LEU A 125 -8.88 7.38 -1.47
CA LEU A 125 -7.63 7.19 -2.20
C LEU A 125 -7.26 5.71 -2.39
N ASP A 126 -7.43 4.90 -1.35
CA ASP A 126 -7.11 3.47 -1.34
C ASP A 126 -8.17 2.70 -0.52
N PRO A 127 -9.11 2.01 -1.19
CA PRO A 127 -10.18 1.30 -0.51
C PRO A 127 -9.70 0.04 0.23
N SER A 128 -8.52 -0.51 -0.06
CA SER A 128 -8.02 -1.68 0.68
C SER A 128 -7.64 -1.35 2.12
N LEU A 129 -7.24 -0.10 2.35
CA LEU A 129 -6.94 0.41 3.68
C LEU A 129 -8.21 0.70 4.49
N ALA A 130 -9.42 0.47 3.94
CA ALA A 130 -10.66 0.47 4.71
C ALA A 130 -10.61 -0.51 5.89
N ILE A 131 -9.75 -1.53 5.86
CA ILE A 131 -9.55 -2.47 6.96
C ILE A 131 -8.96 -1.77 8.19
N LEU A 132 -8.13 -0.72 7.99
CA LEU A 132 -7.67 0.13 9.09
C LEU A 132 -8.81 0.82 9.83
N SER A 133 -9.92 1.10 9.13
CA SER A 133 -11.13 1.63 9.77
C SER A 133 -11.71 0.66 10.80
N SER A 134 -11.46 -0.63 10.63
CA SER A 134 -12.06 -1.71 11.41
C SER A 134 -11.27 -2.08 12.66
N PHE A 135 -10.14 -1.40 12.89
CA PHE A 135 -9.33 -1.57 14.09
C PHE A 135 -10.05 -1.00 15.31
N TRP A 136 -10.94 -1.86 15.82
CA TRP A 136 -11.67 -1.84 17.08
C TRP A 136 -10.79 -1.75 18.34
N TYR A 137 -9.46 -1.60 18.18
CA TYR A 137 -8.51 -1.63 19.29
C TYR A 137 -8.54 -0.34 20.11
N PHE A 138 -8.88 0.80 19.52
CA PHE A 138 -9.19 1.96 20.34
C PHE A 138 -10.61 1.74 20.89
N GLN A 139 -10.73 1.52 22.20
CA GLN A 139 -11.97 1.62 23.01
C GLN A 139 -12.72 2.96 22.85
N HIS A 140 -12.35 3.78 21.87
CA HIS A 140 -12.75 5.15 21.61
C HIS A 140 -13.36 5.33 20.22
N PHE A 141 -13.46 4.26 19.40
CA PHE A 141 -14.26 4.29 18.18
C PHE A 141 -15.74 4.30 18.52
N THR A 142 -16.30 5.50 18.58
CA THR A 142 -17.75 5.68 18.69
C THR A 142 -18.38 5.46 17.33
N PHE A 143 -19.55 4.81 17.28
CA PHE A 143 -20.42 4.71 16.10
C PHE A 143 -20.53 6.04 15.31
N ARG A 144 -20.53 7.17 16.02
CA ARG A 144 -20.54 8.53 15.44
C ARG A 144 -19.35 8.81 14.51
N MET A 145 -18.16 8.27 14.77
CA MET A 145 -16.98 8.49 13.93
C MET A 145 -17.15 7.79 12.57
N TYR A 146 -17.64 6.54 12.58
CA TYR A 146 -17.98 5.81 11.36
C TYR A 146 -19.09 6.52 10.60
N LEU A 147 -20.12 7.00 11.30
CA LEU A 147 -21.20 7.75 10.69
C LEU A 147 -20.68 9.02 9.99
N HIS A 148 -19.84 9.80 10.67
CA HIS A 148 -19.22 10.98 10.05
C HIS A 148 -18.30 10.61 8.88
N SER A 149 -17.50 9.55 9.00
CA SER A 149 -16.63 9.10 7.91
C SER A 149 -17.45 8.62 6.70
N PHE A 150 -18.57 7.94 6.95
CA PHE A 150 -19.52 7.52 5.92
C PHE A 150 -20.16 8.71 5.19
N PHE A 151 -20.59 9.74 5.92
CA PHE A 151 -21.09 10.96 5.27
C PHE A 151 -20.00 11.69 4.48
N MET A 152 -18.78 11.77 5.00
CA MET A 152 -17.67 12.43 4.31
C MET A 152 -17.25 11.69 3.04
N ILE A 153 -17.16 10.35 3.09
CA ILE A 153 -16.86 9.57 1.88
C ILE A 153 -17.99 9.68 0.86
N LEU A 154 -19.26 9.69 1.29
CA LEU A 154 -20.40 9.91 0.40
C LEU A 154 -20.28 11.27 -0.31
N VAL A 155 -19.91 12.33 0.40
CA VAL A 155 -19.67 13.66 -0.20
C VAL A 155 -18.54 13.60 -1.23
N LEU A 156 -17.42 12.95 -0.92
CA LEU A 156 -16.29 12.80 -1.86
C LEU A 156 -16.69 12.01 -3.11
N VAL A 157 -17.44 10.92 -2.94
CA VAL A 157 -17.94 10.08 -4.05
C VAL A 157 -18.94 10.86 -4.90
N LEU A 158 -19.88 11.59 -4.30
CA LEU A 158 -20.86 12.40 -5.04
C LEU A 158 -20.19 13.56 -5.79
N ALA A 159 -19.20 14.22 -5.18
CA ALA A 159 -18.42 15.25 -5.84
C ALA A 159 -17.63 14.69 -7.03
N SER A 160 -17.06 13.49 -6.90
CA SER A 160 -16.36 12.80 -7.98
C SER A 160 -17.32 12.38 -9.11
N PHE A 161 -18.52 11.92 -8.74
CA PHE A 161 -19.58 11.57 -9.68
C PHE A 161 -20.05 12.80 -10.48
N ALA A 162 -20.17 13.96 -9.83
CA ALA A 162 -20.55 15.20 -10.50
C ALA A 162 -19.52 15.66 -11.55
N ILE A 163 -18.23 15.35 -11.37
CA ILE A 163 -17.15 15.76 -12.28
C ILE A 163 -16.97 14.76 -13.43
N SER A 164 -16.96 13.46 -13.13
CA SER A 164 -16.53 12.42 -14.10
C SER A 164 -17.57 11.34 -14.39
N GLY A 165 -18.79 11.45 -13.87
CA GLY A 165 -19.86 10.47 -14.07
C GLY A 165 -19.66 9.18 -13.28
N SER A 166 -20.21 8.05 -13.76
CA SER A 166 -20.12 6.75 -13.08
C SER A 166 -18.84 5.96 -13.37
N ASN A 167 -18.22 6.18 -14.53
CA ASN A 167 -17.21 5.26 -15.07
C ASN A 167 -15.92 5.21 -14.24
N TRP A 168 -15.60 6.28 -13.50
CA TRP A 168 -14.43 6.31 -12.63
C TRP A 168 -14.51 5.29 -11.48
N LEU A 169 -15.70 4.90 -11.03
CA LEU A 169 -15.83 3.88 -9.99
C LEU A 169 -15.29 2.54 -10.45
N GLU A 170 -15.52 2.18 -11.72
CA GLU A 170 -15.00 0.96 -12.31
C GLU A 170 -13.47 1.03 -12.43
N SER A 171 -12.96 2.13 -13.01
CA SER A 171 -11.53 2.33 -13.26
C SER A 171 -10.70 2.51 -11.98
N CYS A 172 -11.23 3.13 -10.93
CA CYS A 172 -10.48 3.42 -9.70
C CYS A 172 -10.76 2.42 -8.58
N GLN A 173 -12.03 2.31 -8.16
CA GLN A 173 -12.42 1.62 -6.94
C GLN A 173 -12.56 0.10 -7.16
N TYR A 174 -13.26 -0.29 -8.24
CA TYR A 174 -13.47 -1.71 -8.54
C TYR A 174 -12.20 -2.37 -9.05
N ALA A 175 -11.40 -1.65 -9.85
CA ALA A 175 -10.10 -2.12 -10.31
C ALA A 175 -9.19 -2.54 -9.13
N PHE A 176 -9.30 -1.85 -7.98
CA PHE A 176 -8.54 -2.17 -6.78
C PHE A 176 -8.94 -3.50 -6.11
N PHE A 177 -10.25 -3.77 -6.03
CA PHE A 177 -10.77 -4.99 -5.42
C PHE A 177 -10.67 -6.20 -6.36
N PHE A 178 -10.87 -6.00 -7.65
CA PHE A 178 -10.95 -7.11 -8.60
C PHE A 178 -9.70 -7.32 -9.43
N MET A 179 -8.75 -6.38 -9.43
CA MET A 179 -7.55 -6.40 -10.30
C MET A 179 -7.94 -6.72 -11.74
N THR A 180 -8.76 -5.87 -12.34
CA THR A 180 -9.19 -6.00 -13.74
C THR A 180 -7.99 -6.03 -14.68
N ASP A 181 -6.94 -5.29 -14.33
CA ASP A 181 -5.68 -5.21 -15.08
C ASP A 181 -4.55 -5.85 -14.28
N VAL A 182 -4.15 -7.07 -14.69
CA VAL A 182 -3.02 -7.79 -14.08
C VAL A 182 -1.71 -7.20 -14.62
N GLN A 183 -1.38 -6.01 -14.16
CA GLN A 183 -0.09 -5.37 -14.43
C GLN A 183 0.99 -5.86 -13.47
N PRO A 184 2.27 -5.94 -13.91
CA PRO A 184 3.36 -6.40 -13.07
C PRO A 184 3.54 -5.53 -11.83
N SER A 185 3.49 -6.15 -10.65
CA SER A 185 3.65 -5.49 -9.35
C SER A 185 4.51 -6.34 -8.40
N TYR A 186 5.01 -5.72 -7.33
CA TYR A 186 5.77 -6.41 -6.28
C TYR A 186 4.92 -7.22 -5.32
N GLY A 187 3.60 -7.10 -5.42
CA GLY A 187 2.67 -7.74 -4.50
C GLY A 187 2.64 -9.24 -4.70
N ILE A 188 2.58 -9.99 -3.58
CA ILE A 188 2.30 -11.43 -3.61
C ILE A 188 1.01 -11.70 -4.39
N ARG A 189 0.05 -10.78 -4.29
CA ARG A 189 -1.22 -10.84 -5.03
C ARG A 189 -1.02 -10.93 -6.54
N TRP A 190 -0.09 -10.16 -7.12
CA TRP A 190 0.18 -10.24 -8.55
C TRP A 190 0.78 -11.60 -8.95
N TYR A 191 1.76 -12.10 -8.19
CA TYR A 191 2.36 -13.41 -8.46
C TYR A 191 1.34 -14.56 -8.40
N ILE A 192 0.39 -14.51 -7.48
CA ILE A 192 -0.68 -15.50 -7.42
C ILE A 192 -1.61 -15.35 -8.64
N MET A 193 -1.97 -14.12 -9.01
CA MET A 193 -2.92 -13.86 -10.10
C MET A 193 -2.39 -14.22 -11.49
N ILE A 194 -1.07 -14.17 -11.73
CA ILE A 194 -0.51 -14.60 -13.02
C ILE A 194 -0.50 -16.11 -13.20
N GLU A 195 -0.44 -16.87 -12.11
CA GLU A 195 -0.38 -18.34 -12.13
C GLU A 195 -1.79 -18.96 -12.18
N VAL A 196 -2.78 -18.25 -11.65
CA VAL A 196 -4.18 -18.69 -11.64
C VAL A 196 -4.80 -18.58 -13.04
N PHE A 197 -5.57 -19.59 -13.44
CA PHE A 197 -6.34 -19.52 -14.68
C PHE A 197 -7.31 -18.34 -14.66
N LYS A 198 -7.37 -17.57 -15.75
CA LYS A 198 -8.24 -16.38 -15.89
C LYS A 198 -9.69 -16.59 -15.41
N ARG A 199 -10.24 -17.79 -15.61
CA ARG A 199 -11.59 -18.17 -15.16
C ARG A 199 -11.81 -18.01 -13.64
N TYR A 200 -10.76 -18.17 -12.84
CA TYR A 200 -10.82 -18.12 -11.38
C TYR A 200 -10.34 -16.80 -10.79
N ASN A 201 -9.87 -15.84 -11.60
CA ASN A 201 -9.34 -14.55 -11.10
C ASN A 201 -10.30 -13.84 -10.15
N PHE A 202 -11.59 -13.83 -10.48
CA PHE A 202 -12.61 -13.23 -9.61
C PHE A 202 -12.65 -13.88 -8.23
N LEU A 203 -12.71 -15.21 -8.17
CA LEU A 203 -12.76 -15.96 -6.90
C LEU A 203 -11.52 -15.67 -6.06
N TYR A 204 -10.33 -15.76 -6.65
CA TYR A 204 -9.08 -15.50 -5.93
C TYR A 204 -8.96 -14.03 -5.50
N SER A 205 -9.45 -13.08 -6.29
CA SER A 205 -9.41 -11.65 -5.93
C SER A 205 -10.27 -11.39 -4.70
N VAL A 206 -11.49 -11.94 -4.68
CA VAL A 206 -12.36 -11.88 -3.50
C VAL A 206 -11.71 -12.56 -2.30
N MET A 207 -11.16 -13.77 -2.48
CA MET A 207 -10.51 -14.51 -1.39
C MET A 207 -9.34 -13.71 -0.81
N ILE A 208 -8.44 -13.16 -1.63
CA ILE A 208 -7.28 -12.39 -1.14
C ILE A 208 -7.73 -11.10 -0.45
N SER A 209 -8.73 -10.40 -0.99
CA SER A 209 -9.28 -9.21 -0.35
C SER A 209 -9.96 -9.52 1.00
N MET A 210 -10.66 -10.66 1.11
CA MET A 210 -11.26 -11.11 2.37
C MET A 210 -10.22 -11.66 3.36
N HIS A 211 -9.11 -12.24 2.87
CA HIS A 211 -8.08 -12.89 3.67
C HIS A 211 -7.44 -11.97 4.70
N ILE A 212 -7.34 -10.67 4.37
CA ILE A 212 -6.83 -9.66 5.30
C ILE A 212 -7.68 -9.61 6.58
N TRP A 213 -9.01 -9.68 6.45
CA TRP A 213 -9.94 -9.68 7.58
C TRP A 213 -9.78 -10.91 8.46
N VAL A 214 -9.50 -12.06 7.83
CA VAL A 214 -9.27 -13.32 8.53
C VAL A 214 -8.03 -13.24 9.44
N TYR A 215 -7.02 -12.44 9.09
CA TYR A 215 -5.84 -12.25 9.95
C TYR A 215 -6.06 -11.25 11.08
N VAL A 216 -6.77 -10.16 10.83
CA VAL A 216 -6.92 -9.05 11.79
C VAL A 216 -7.58 -9.52 13.10
N TYR A 217 -8.64 -10.32 13.02
CA TYR A 217 -9.40 -10.73 14.21
C TYR A 217 -8.65 -11.71 15.13
N PRO A 218 -8.04 -12.81 14.63
CA PRO A 218 -7.19 -13.68 15.45
C PRO A 218 -5.97 -12.95 16.00
N LEU A 219 -5.32 -12.09 15.22
CA LEU A 219 -4.17 -11.29 15.68
C LEU A 219 -4.57 -10.41 16.87
N HIS A 220 -5.73 -9.76 16.79
CA HIS A 220 -6.28 -8.98 17.89
C HIS A 220 -6.43 -9.83 19.17
N SER A 221 -7.04 -11.01 19.05
CA SER A 221 -7.23 -11.91 20.20
C SER A 221 -5.90 -12.38 20.81
N ILE A 222 -4.93 -12.73 19.96
CA ILE A 222 -3.60 -13.19 20.38
C ILE A 222 -2.84 -12.06 21.10
N LEU A 223 -2.84 -10.86 20.55
CA LEU A 223 -2.17 -9.70 21.15
C LEU A 223 -2.82 -9.30 22.47
N HIS A 224 -4.15 -9.37 22.57
CA HIS A 224 -4.83 -9.12 23.84
C HIS A 224 -4.46 -10.18 24.90
N LYS A 225 -4.33 -11.45 24.53
CA LYS A 225 -3.84 -12.49 25.44
C LYS A 225 -2.40 -12.20 25.85
N PHE A 226 -1.54 -11.87 24.90
CA PHE A 226 -0.14 -11.52 25.16
C PHE A 226 -0.01 -10.34 26.13
N HIS A 227 -0.79 -9.27 25.96
CA HIS A 227 -0.80 -8.12 26.86
C HIS A 227 -1.08 -8.53 28.32
N ARG A 228 -2.03 -9.44 28.56
CA ARG A 228 -2.34 -9.93 29.92
C ARG A 228 -1.17 -10.70 30.55
N TYR A 229 -0.35 -11.39 29.74
CA TYR A 229 0.76 -12.19 30.24
C TYR A 229 2.07 -11.40 30.38
N SER A 230 2.37 -10.52 29.42
CA SER A 230 3.65 -9.78 29.37
C SER A 230 3.60 -8.43 30.08
N GLY A 231 2.41 -7.86 30.32
CA GLY A 231 2.27 -6.51 30.87
C GLY A 231 2.78 -5.42 29.93
N TYR A 232 2.90 -5.68 28.63
CA TYR A 232 3.42 -4.70 27.67
C TYR A 232 2.42 -3.56 27.41
N ASP A 233 2.77 -2.34 27.83
CA ASP A 233 1.87 -1.18 27.78
C ASP A 233 1.55 -0.68 26.36
N LYS A 234 2.46 -0.86 25.39
CA LYS A 234 2.33 -0.32 24.03
C LYS A 234 1.72 -1.31 23.02
N ILE A 235 0.92 -2.26 23.49
CA ILE A 235 0.34 -3.32 22.65
C ILE A 235 -0.53 -2.77 21.51
N GLY A 236 -1.19 -1.62 21.72
CA GLY A 236 -2.05 -1.00 20.70
C GLY A 236 -1.27 -0.47 19.51
N GLU A 237 -0.12 0.15 19.77
CA GLU A 237 0.80 0.60 18.72
C GLU A 237 1.36 -0.59 17.93
N LEU A 238 1.72 -1.68 18.64
CA LEU A 238 2.19 -2.92 18.01
C LEU A 238 1.12 -3.57 17.15
N PHE A 239 -0.14 -3.60 17.61
CA PHE A 239 -1.26 -4.12 16.84
C PHE A 239 -1.46 -3.33 15.55
N VAL A 240 -1.35 -2.00 15.60
CA VAL A 240 -1.42 -1.14 14.40
C VAL A 240 -0.25 -1.45 13.46
N ALA A 241 0.98 -1.58 13.97
CA ALA A 241 2.16 -1.92 13.16
C ALA A 241 1.99 -3.26 12.42
N ILE A 242 1.56 -4.31 13.13
CA ILE A 242 1.32 -5.64 12.55
C ILE A 242 0.19 -5.58 11.52
N SER A 243 -0.89 -4.89 11.84
CA SER A 243 -2.04 -4.86 10.94
C SER A 243 -1.76 -4.04 9.67
N LEU A 244 -0.98 -2.96 9.77
CA LEU A 244 -0.42 -2.24 8.61
C LEU A 244 0.42 -3.18 7.74
N ALA A 245 1.29 -3.98 8.36
CA ALA A 245 2.11 -4.95 7.64
C ALA A 245 1.24 -5.95 6.86
N VAL A 246 0.21 -6.51 7.50
CA VAL A 246 -0.73 -7.44 6.83
C VAL A 246 -1.46 -6.74 5.69
N CYS A 247 -1.91 -5.50 5.87
CA CYS A 247 -2.57 -4.73 4.81
C CYS A 247 -1.64 -4.51 3.62
N TYR A 248 -0.42 -3.99 3.82
CA TYR A 248 0.50 -3.70 2.72
C TYR A 248 1.06 -4.95 2.03
N ILE A 249 1.24 -6.07 2.75
CA ILE A 249 1.66 -7.33 2.12
C ILE A 249 0.58 -7.88 1.16
N ASN A 250 -0.70 -7.70 1.52
CA ASN A 250 -1.83 -8.15 0.72
C ASN A 250 -2.38 -7.06 -0.21
N HIS A 251 -1.81 -5.86 -0.15
CA HIS A 251 -2.16 -4.76 -1.00
C HIS A 251 -1.89 -5.14 -2.46
N PRO A 252 -2.79 -4.78 -3.41
CA PRO A 252 -2.67 -5.25 -4.78
C PRO A 252 -1.44 -4.69 -5.52
N PHE A 253 -1.05 -3.47 -5.21
CA PHE A 253 0.07 -2.79 -5.86
C PHE A 253 1.00 -2.13 -4.84
N PRO A 254 1.68 -2.92 -3.98
CA PRO A 254 2.45 -2.36 -2.87
C PRO A 254 3.71 -1.67 -3.40
N THR A 255 4.09 -0.59 -2.73
CA THR A 255 5.33 0.14 -3.02
C THR A 255 6.37 -0.07 -1.93
N PHE A 256 7.66 0.00 -2.27
CA PHE A 256 8.75 -0.11 -1.28
C PHE A 256 8.71 1.00 -0.21
N TYR A 257 8.12 2.13 -0.57
CA TYR A 257 7.90 3.25 0.34
C TYR A 257 6.91 2.90 1.46
N GLU A 258 5.81 2.19 1.15
CA GLU A 258 4.86 1.69 2.16
C GLU A 258 5.49 0.68 3.12
N TYR A 259 6.37 -0.20 2.64
CA TYR A 259 7.13 -1.08 3.54
C TYR A 259 8.07 -0.30 4.47
N GLY A 260 8.60 0.83 4.01
CA GLY A 260 9.34 1.76 4.85
C GLY A 260 8.51 2.31 6.01
N LEU A 261 7.22 2.60 5.76
CA LEU A 261 6.27 3.01 6.80
C LEU A 261 6.09 1.89 7.83
N VAL A 262 5.88 0.66 7.38
CA VAL A 262 5.72 -0.52 8.26
C VAL A 262 6.93 -0.68 9.18
N ILE A 263 8.14 -0.57 8.63
CA ILE A 263 9.38 -0.66 9.40
C ILE A 263 9.46 0.45 10.45
N ALA A 264 9.13 1.69 10.07
CA ALA A 264 9.12 2.80 11.01
C ALA A 264 8.17 2.56 12.21
N PHE A 265 7.03 1.91 11.98
CA PHE A 265 6.08 1.52 13.03
C PHE A 265 6.56 0.35 13.91
N PHE A 266 7.37 -0.57 13.39
CA PHE A 266 7.90 -1.70 14.17
C PHE A 266 9.06 -1.35 15.10
N ILE A 267 9.87 -0.35 14.74
CA ILE A 267 11.10 -0.02 15.47
C ILE A 267 10.89 0.37 16.94
N PRO A 268 9.85 1.14 17.31
CA PRO A 268 9.51 1.38 18.72
C PRO A 268 9.29 0.12 19.55
N HIS A 269 9.03 -1.02 18.90
CA HIS A 269 8.76 -2.32 19.50
C HIS A 269 9.94 -3.30 19.39
N TYR A 270 11.18 -2.79 19.20
CA TYR A 270 12.39 -3.61 19.07
C TYR A 270 12.57 -4.62 20.21
N GLU A 271 12.11 -4.30 21.42
CA GLU A 271 12.19 -5.16 22.62
C GLU A 271 11.44 -6.49 22.45
N ILE A 272 10.35 -6.49 21.70
CA ILE A 272 9.59 -7.72 21.42
C ILE A 272 10.22 -8.45 20.24
N ILE A 273 10.66 -7.70 19.22
CA ILE A 273 11.23 -8.26 17.99
C ILE A 273 12.52 -9.03 18.27
N LYS A 274 13.36 -8.56 19.20
CA LYS A 274 14.61 -9.25 19.57
C LYS A 274 14.38 -10.66 20.15
N ASP A 275 13.23 -10.87 20.80
CA ASP A 275 12.93 -12.12 21.51
C ASP A 275 12.23 -13.15 20.59
N VAL A 276 11.84 -12.73 19.39
CA VAL A 276 11.28 -13.62 18.38
C VAL A 276 12.38 -14.50 17.81
N LYS A 277 12.36 -15.80 18.14
CA LYS A 277 13.35 -16.79 17.67
C LYS A 277 13.51 -16.82 16.14
N SER A 278 12.45 -16.52 15.40
CA SER A 278 12.46 -16.45 13.93
C SER A 278 12.88 -15.10 13.36
N ALA A 279 13.16 -14.07 14.18
CA ALA A 279 13.47 -12.73 13.70
C ALA A 279 14.69 -12.72 12.77
N TYR A 280 15.72 -13.50 13.08
CA TYR A 280 16.89 -13.64 12.22
C TYR A 280 16.50 -14.14 10.82
N PHE A 281 15.69 -15.20 10.74
CA PHE A 281 15.23 -15.72 9.45
C PHE A 281 14.33 -14.74 8.73
N THR A 282 13.42 -14.06 9.43
CA THR A 282 12.50 -13.08 8.84
C THR A 282 13.25 -11.86 8.26
N VAL A 283 14.19 -11.29 9.01
CA VAL A 283 14.98 -10.13 8.57
C VAL A 283 15.87 -10.51 7.38
N ASN A 284 16.57 -11.64 7.44
CA ASN A 284 17.38 -12.10 6.31
C ASN A 284 16.52 -12.42 5.08
N SER A 285 15.36 -13.04 5.26
CA SER A 285 14.43 -13.30 4.15
C SER A 285 13.91 -12.01 3.53
N TRP A 286 13.70 -10.97 4.33
CA TRP A 286 13.28 -9.67 3.83
C TRP A 286 14.40 -8.93 3.07
N VAL A 287 15.64 -8.98 3.56
CA VAL A 287 16.80 -8.41 2.85
C VAL A 287 17.05 -9.16 1.54
N ILE A 288 17.09 -10.48 1.57
CA ILE A 288 17.23 -11.31 0.37
C ILE A 288 16.05 -11.06 -0.58
N GLY A 289 14.83 -11.02 -0.06
CA GLY A 289 13.61 -10.76 -0.82
C GLY A 289 13.59 -9.39 -1.49
N SER A 290 14.09 -8.34 -0.83
CA SER A 290 14.14 -6.99 -1.42
C SER A 290 15.17 -6.88 -2.55
N VAL A 291 16.35 -7.49 -2.38
CA VAL A 291 17.37 -7.58 -3.44
C VAL A 291 16.85 -8.43 -4.61
N LEU A 292 16.25 -9.59 -4.32
CA LEU A 292 15.68 -10.47 -5.33
C LEU A 292 14.54 -9.79 -6.06
N ALA A 293 13.65 -9.07 -5.37
CA ALA A 293 12.53 -8.35 -5.97
C ALA A 293 13.00 -7.25 -6.94
N ALA A 294 14.07 -6.52 -6.62
CA ALA A 294 14.66 -5.55 -7.55
C ALA A 294 15.23 -6.26 -8.80
N SER A 295 15.95 -7.37 -8.63
CA SER A 295 16.49 -8.14 -9.75
C SER A 295 15.39 -8.78 -10.63
N MET A 296 14.34 -9.32 -10.01
CA MET A 296 13.23 -9.92 -10.72
C MET A 296 12.41 -8.86 -11.47
N TRP A 297 12.25 -7.66 -10.91
CA TRP A 297 11.61 -6.55 -11.62
C TRP A 297 12.31 -6.24 -12.93
N ASP A 298 13.64 -6.04 -12.90
CA ASP A 298 14.41 -5.76 -14.11
C ASP A 298 14.32 -6.91 -15.12
N MET A 299 14.32 -8.17 -14.66
CA MET A 299 14.16 -9.33 -15.53
C MET A 299 12.77 -9.46 -16.15
N TRP A 300 11.73 -8.95 -15.48
CA TRP A 300 10.34 -9.15 -15.89
C TRP A 300 9.77 -8.01 -16.70
N ILE A 301 10.20 -6.78 -16.43
CA ILE A 301 9.65 -5.59 -17.06
C ILE A 301 10.52 -5.07 -18.19
N ASN A 302 11.85 -5.27 -18.16
CA ASN A 302 12.65 -4.90 -19.32
C ASN A 302 12.46 -5.90 -20.46
N PRO A 303 11.89 -5.47 -21.61
CA PRO A 303 11.63 -6.37 -22.74
C PRO A 303 12.92 -6.96 -23.34
N THR A 304 14.06 -6.30 -23.16
CA THR A 304 15.39 -6.80 -23.57
C THR A 304 15.77 -8.11 -22.87
N PHE A 305 15.41 -8.29 -21.60
CA PHE A 305 15.64 -9.53 -20.85
C PHE A 305 14.63 -10.64 -21.16
N PHE A 306 13.51 -10.32 -21.82
CA PHE A 306 12.52 -11.31 -22.23
C PHE A 306 13.09 -12.28 -23.28
N SER A 307 13.99 -11.81 -24.15
CA SER A 307 14.77 -12.67 -25.07
C SER A 307 15.76 -13.59 -24.35
N SER A 308 16.14 -13.24 -23.13
CA SER A 308 17.07 -13.97 -22.27
C SER A 308 16.35 -15.01 -21.40
N ARG A 309 15.03 -14.87 -21.15
CA ARG A 309 14.23 -15.83 -20.37
C ARG A 309 14.36 -17.25 -20.90
N HIS A 310 14.23 -17.43 -22.22
CA HIS A 310 14.40 -18.74 -22.84
C HIS A 310 15.81 -19.30 -22.58
N ARG A 311 16.84 -18.46 -22.71
CA ARG A 311 18.24 -18.88 -22.51
C ARG A 311 18.59 -19.19 -21.06
N TYR A 312 18.11 -18.41 -20.09
CA TYR A 312 18.37 -18.68 -18.67
C TYR A 312 17.58 -19.89 -18.15
N TRP A 313 16.31 -20.07 -18.56
CA TRP A 313 15.56 -21.27 -18.21
C TRP A 313 16.15 -22.52 -18.87
N LEU A 314 16.55 -22.45 -20.15
CA LEU A 314 17.27 -23.55 -20.82
C LEU A 314 18.62 -23.83 -20.17
N CYS A 315 19.38 -22.81 -19.77
CA CYS A 315 20.66 -23.02 -19.07
C CYS A 315 20.49 -23.63 -17.68
N CYS A 316 19.53 -23.16 -16.87
CA CYS A 316 19.23 -23.74 -15.56
C CYS A 316 18.67 -25.17 -15.67
N TRP A 317 17.81 -25.44 -16.67
CA TRP A 317 17.30 -26.78 -16.92
C TRP A 317 18.40 -27.71 -17.47
N ALA A 318 19.29 -27.21 -18.33
CA ALA A 318 20.44 -27.95 -18.84
C ALA A 318 21.42 -28.30 -17.71
N THR A 319 21.73 -27.37 -16.81
CA THR A 319 22.61 -27.63 -15.64
C THR A 319 21.96 -28.59 -14.62
N LEU A 320 20.65 -28.50 -14.41
CA LEU A 320 19.93 -29.48 -13.56
C LEU A 320 19.86 -30.87 -14.22
N SER A 321 19.75 -30.94 -15.55
CA SER A 321 19.74 -32.22 -16.28
C SER A 321 21.10 -32.92 -16.31
N THR A 322 22.21 -32.17 -16.39
CA THR A 322 23.57 -32.71 -16.30
C THR A 322 23.92 -33.13 -14.87
N CYS A 323 23.50 -32.37 -13.85
CA CYS A 323 23.62 -32.80 -12.46
C CYS A 323 22.82 -34.07 -12.14
N ARG A 324 21.70 -34.32 -12.83
CA ARG A 324 20.91 -35.54 -12.65
C ARG A 324 21.55 -36.77 -13.31
N LYS A 325 22.27 -36.58 -14.43
CA LYS A 325 23.02 -37.65 -15.09
C LYS A 325 24.30 -38.05 -14.34
N ASN A 326 25.00 -37.10 -13.71
CA ASN A 326 26.22 -37.37 -12.95
C ASN A 326 25.98 -37.99 -11.55
N LYS A 327 24.73 -38.21 -11.14
CA LYS A 327 24.39 -38.96 -9.91
C LYS A 327 23.98 -40.42 -10.17
N GLN A 328 24.00 -40.88 -11.43
CA GLN A 328 23.66 -42.25 -11.83
C GLN A 328 24.84 -43.05 -12.39
N THR A 329 26.06 -42.52 -12.24
CA THR A 329 27.35 -43.20 -12.46
C THR A 329 28.17 -43.05 -11.20
#